data_AF-A0A2T6KSK5-F1
#
_entry.id   AF-A0A2T6KSK5-F1
#
_cell.length_a   1.000
_cell.length_b   1.000
_cell.length_c   1.000
_cell.angle_alpha   90.00
_cell.angle_beta   90.00
_cell.angle_gamma   90.00
#
_symmetry.space_group_name_H-M   'P 1'
#
loop_
_entity.id
_entity.type
_entity.pdbx_description
1 polymer ?
#
loop_
_entity_poly.entity_id
_entity_poly.type
_entity_poly.pdbx_seq_one_letter_code
_entity_poly.pdbx_strand_id
1 'polypeptide(L)'
;MTDTPIAVIGPGAIGGLVAAMLQQAGHDVVVVARAKTAWQITEHGLDVETDAFGSWHAPLTATIEVPHGARVIVTVKAEGPIE
;
A
#
# COMPACT_ATOMS: atom_id res chain seq x y z
N MET A 1 3.88 10.14 -20.48
CA MET A 1 4.47 10.50 -19.17
C MET A 1 4.32 9.26 -18.32
N THR A 2 5.41 8.62 -17.91
CA THR A 2 5.30 7.53 -16.92
C THR A 2 4.82 8.20 -15.65
N ASP A 3 3.57 7.96 -15.29
CA ASP A 3 3.02 8.53 -14.06
C ASP A 3 3.92 8.02 -12.92
N THR A 4 4.40 8.95 -12.09
CA THR A 4 5.38 8.59 -11.06
C THR A 4 4.64 7.88 -9.93
N PRO A 5 4.95 6.60 -9.65
CA PRO A 5 4.16 5.81 -8.71
C PRO A 5 4.24 6.40 -7.31
N ILE A 6 3.16 6.24 -6.56
CA ILE A 6 3.12 6.57 -5.14
C ILE A 6 3.46 5.29 -4.37
N ALA A 7 4.64 5.28 -3.74
CA ALA A 7 5.09 4.20 -2.89
C ALA A 7 4.54 4.41 -1.46
N VAL A 8 3.72 3.47 -0.99
CA VAL A 8 3.22 3.47 0.40
C VAL A 8 4.00 2.46 1.22
N ILE A 9 4.85 2.93 2.13
CA ILE A 9 5.74 2.08 2.93
C ILE A 9 5.06 1.68 4.24
N GLY A 10 4.87 0.38 4.42
CA GLY A 10 4.28 -0.20 5.62
C GLY A 10 2.74 -0.28 5.54
N PRO A 11 2.18 -1.36 4.95
CA PRO A 11 0.74 -1.57 4.84
C PRO A 11 0.13 -2.07 6.16
N GLY A 12 0.27 -1.26 7.22
CA GLY A 12 -0.58 -1.39 8.40
C GLY A 12 -1.97 -0.79 8.14
N ALA A 13 -2.76 -0.56 9.20
CA ALA A 13 -4.11 0.01 9.06
C ALA A 13 -4.13 1.32 8.24
N ILE A 14 -3.23 2.26 8.55
CA ILE A 14 -3.13 3.54 7.85
C ILE A 14 -2.62 3.34 6.42
N GLY A 15 -1.49 2.64 6.26
CA GLY A 15 -0.87 2.45 4.94
C GLY A 15 -1.75 1.69 3.97
N GLY A 16 -2.42 0.63 4.43
CA GLY A 16 -3.35 -0.15 3.62
C GLY A 16 -4.54 0.67 3.16
N LEU A 17 -5.18 1.42 4.07
CA LEU A 17 -6.31 2.28 3.73
C LEU A 17 -5.90 3.39 2.75
N VAL A 18 -4.79 4.08 3.02
CA VAL A 18 -4.28 5.15 2.13
C VAL A 18 -3.97 4.59 0.74
N ALA A 19 -3.27 3.45 0.66
CA ALA A 19 -2.95 2.81 -0.61
C ALA A 19 -4.22 2.43 -1.40
N ALA A 20 -5.20 1.83 -0.73
CA ALA A 20 -6.46 1.42 -1.33
C ALA A 20 -7.28 2.62 -1.83
N MET A 21 -7.35 3.71 -1.06
CA MET A 21 -8.07 4.93 -1.49
C MET A 21 -7.36 5.61 -2.68
N LEU A 22 -6.02 5.67 -2.68
CA LEU A 22 -5.27 6.22 -3.81
C LEU A 22 -5.46 5.38 -5.08
N GLN A 23 -5.45 4.04 -4.94
CA GLN A 23 -5.72 3.13 -6.05
C GLN A 23 -7.16 3.31 -6.55
N GLN A 24 -8.14 3.41 -5.66
CA GLN A 24 -9.55 3.66 -6.02
C GLN A 24 -9.73 5.00 -6.74
N ALA A 25 -8.94 6.01 -6.39
CA ALA A 25 -8.90 7.30 -7.08
C ALA A 25 -8.17 7.27 -8.44
N GLY A 26 -7.61 6.11 -8.84
CA GLY A 26 -6.95 5.91 -10.14
C GLY A 26 -5.47 6.31 -10.17
N HIS A 27 -4.84 6.50 -9.01
CA HIS A 27 -3.40 6.74 -8.96
C HIS A 27 -2.61 5.44 -9.16
N ASP A 28 -1.41 5.56 -9.75
CA ASP A 28 -0.43 4.47 -9.77
C ASP A 28 0.18 4.33 -8.38
N VAL A 29 -0.17 3.24 -7.70
CA VAL A 29 0.19 2.97 -6.30
C VAL A 29 0.92 1.65 -6.21
N VAL A 30 2.02 1.67 -5.46
CA VAL A 30 2.77 0.46 -5.10
C VAL A 30 2.98 0.42 -3.60
N VAL A 31 2.61 -0.70 -2.99
CA VAL A 31 2.84 -0.93 -1.55
C VAL A 31 4.25 -1.46 -1.35
N VAL A 32 5.00 -0.90 -0.40
CA VAL A 32 6.31 -1.43 -0.02
C VAL A 32 6.19 -2.13 1.32
N ALA A 33 6.44 -3.44 1.32
CA ALA A 33 6.25 -4.31 2.47
C ALA A 33 7.33 -5.39 2.53
N ARG A 34 7.34 -6.18 3.62
CA ARG A 34 8.20 -7.37 3.72
C ARG A 34 7.79 -8.41 2.68
N ALA A 35 8.73 -9.23 2.22
CA ALA A 35 8.53 -10.21 1.15
C ALA A 35 7.24 -11.02 1.25
N LYS A 36 6.96 -11.61 2.43
CA LYS A 36 5.71 -12.37 2.65
C LYS A 36 4.47 -11.51 2.43
N THR A 37 4.41 -10.33 3.04
CA THR A 37 3.26 -9.41 2.93
C THR A 37 3.13 -8.86 1.51
N ALA A 38 4.25 -8.52 0.86
CA ALA A 38 4.24 -8.04 -0.52
C ALA A 38 3.68 -9.11 -1.46
N TRP A 39 4.10 -10.37 -1.31
CA TRP A 39 3.54 -11.48 -2.08
C TRP A 39 2.03 -11.64 -1.84
N GLN A 40 1.59 -11.61 -0.57
CA GLN A 40 0.16 -11.73 -0.25
C GLN A 40 -0.68 -10.62 -0.87
N ILE A 41 -0.22 -9.37 -0.80
CA ILE A 41 -0.94 -8.22 -1.37
C ILE A 41 -0.97 -8.30 -2.90
N THR A 42 0.15 -8.62 -3.56
CA THR A 42 0.16 -8.74 -5.03
C THR A 42 -0.76 -9.85 -5.53
N GLU A 43 -0.86 -10.96 -4.80
CA GLU A 43 -1.71 -12.09 -5.19
C GLU A 43 -3.19 -11.86 -4.88
N HIS A 44 -3.50 -11.24 -3.75
CA HIS A 44 -4.87 -11.17 -3.23
C HIS A 44 -5.43 -9.76 -3.12
N GLY A 45 -4.69 -8.71 -3.47
CA GLY A 45 -5.09 -7.33 -3.21
C GLY A 45 -5.29 -7.04 -1.71
N LEU A 46 -6.17 -6.08 -1.42
CA LEU A 46 -6.60 -5.73 -0.07
C LEU A 46 -8.11 -5.54 -0.03
N ASP A 47 -8.79 -6.31 0.82
CA ASP A 47 -10.18 -6.02 1.19
C ASP A 47 -10.21 -4.91 2.23
N VAL A 48 -10.98 -3.87 1.95
CA VAL A 48 -11.13 -2.72 2.83
C VAL A 48 -12.56 -2.68 3.33
N GLU A 49 -12.70 -2.54 4.64
CA GLU A 49 -13.98 -2.36 5.32
C GLU A 49 -13.89 -1.15 6.24
N THR A 50 -14.78 -0.18 6.04
CA THR A 50 -14.83 1.03 6.84
C THR A 50 -16.29 1.45 7.08
N ASP A 51 -16.55 2.05 8.24
CA ASP A 51 -17.87 2.62 8.53
C ASP A 51 -18.16 3.86 7.67
N ALA A 52 -17.12 4.64 7.34
CA ALA A 52 -17.26 5.95 6.69
C ALA A 52 -17.28 5.87 5.15
N PHE A 53 -16.60 4.89 4.55
CA PHE A 53 -16.41 4.79 3.10
C PHE A 53 -16.95 3.47 2.52
N GLY A 54 -17.55 2.62 3.37
CA GLY A 54 -18.06 1.32 2.98
C GLY A 54 -16.96 0.28 2.80
N SER A 55 -17.25 -0.73 1.99
CA SER A 55 -16.34 -1.84 1.70
C SER A 55 -16.05 -1.99 0.21
N TRP A 56 -14.82 -2.35 -0.11
CA TRP A 56 -14.39 -2.64 -1.47
C TRP A 56 -13.13 -3.49 -1.49
N HIS A 57 -12.85 -4.07 -2.65
CA HIS A 57 -11.60 -4.76 -2.93
C HIS A 57 -10.65 -3.85 -3.71
N ALA A 58 -9.43 -3.67 -3.20
CA ALA A 58 -8.38 -2.88 -3.83
C ALA A 58 -7.31 -3.80 -4.46
N PRO A 59 -7.24 -3.93 -5.79
CA PRO A 59 -6.20 -4.70 -6.47
C PRO A 59 -4.86 -3.93 -6.44
N LEU A 60 -4.15 -4.04 -5.31
CA LEU A 60 -2.86 -3.39 -5.10
C LEU A 60 -1.70 -4.28 -5.56
N THR A 61 -0.67 -3.68 -6.13
CA THR A 61 0.64 -4.35 -6.30
C THR A 61 1.56 -3.98 -5.15
N ALA A 62 2.38 -4.93 -4.71
CA ALA A 62 3.38 -4.69 -3.69
C ALA A 62 4.79 -5.17 -4.09
N THR A 63 5.79 -4.54 -3.49
CA THR A 63 7.22 -4.78 -3.69
C THR A 63 7.95 -4.76 -2.36
N ILE A 64 9.21 -5.21 -2.36
CA ILE A 64 10.11 -5.17 -1.20
C ILE A 64 11.03 -3.94 -1.18
N GLU A 65 11.10 -3.21 -2.30
CA GLU A 65 11.97 -2.04 -2.47
C GLU A 65 11.19 -0.87 -3.06
N VAL A 66 11.50 0.35 -2.60
CA VAL A 66 10.88 1.58 -3.14
C VAL A 66 11.34 1.77 -4.59
N PRO A 67 10.44 1.86 -5.58
CA PRO A 67 10.84 2.09 -6.96
C PRO A 67 11.56 3.43 -7.13
N HIS A 68 12.55 3.45 -8.03
CA HIS A 68 13.31 4.65 -8.30
C HIS A 68 12.41 5.79 -8.78
N GLY A 69 12.55 6.96 -8.14
CA GLY A 69 11.78 8.17 -8.47
C GLY A 69 10.37 8.22 -7.88
N ALA A 70 9.92 7.21 -7.12
CA ALA A 70 8.60 7.20 -6.52
C ALA A 70 8.39 8.37 -5.54
N ARG A 71 7.15 8.87 -5.47
CA ARG A 71 6.70 9.73 -4.37
C ARG A 71 6.34 8.84 -3.19
N VAL A 72 6.82 9.16 -1.99
CA VAL A 72 6.76 8.22 -0.86
C VAL A 72 5.81 8.71 0.24
N ILE A 73 4.97 7.81 0.72
CA ILE A 73 4.19 7.96 1.95
C ILE A 73 4.70 6.92 2.95
N VAL A 74 5.18 7.36 4.11
CA VAL A 74 5.73 6.50 5.16
C VAL A 74 4.68 6.31 6.25
N THR A 75 4.22 5.07 6.45
CA THR A 75 3.16 4.72 7.42
C THR A 75 3.56 3.59 8.35
N VAL A 76 4.86 3.38 8.54
CA VAL A 76 5.38 2.45 9.54
C VAL A 76 5.14 2.99 10.95
N LYS A 77 5.13 2.11 11.95
CA LYS A 77 5.19 2.52 13.35
C LYS A 77 6.54 3.20 13.63
N ALA A 78 6.58 4.12 14.59
CA ALA A 78 7.83 4.73 15.04
C ALA A 78 8.82 3.67 15.58
N GLU A 79 8.27 2.59 16.13
CA GLU A 79 9.01 1.50 16.73
C GLU A 79 8.94 0.29 15.80
N GLY A 80 10.08 -0.40 15.63
CA GLY A 80 10.13 -1.66 14.90
C GLY A 80 9.28 -2.74 15.58
N PRO A 81 9.07 -3.90 14.93
CA PRO A 81 8.53 -5.05 15.65
C PRO A 81 9.41 -5.32 16.87
N ILE A 82 8.77 -5.59 18.00
CA ILE A 82 9.44 -6.22 19.14
C ILE A 82 9.81 -7.62 18.65
N GLU A 83 11.10 -7.97 18.67
CA GLU A 83 11.59 -9.32 18.40
C GLU A 83 11.05 -10.34 19.41
#